data_AF-A0A835X2N9-F1
#
_entry.id   AF-A0A835X2N9-F1
#
_cell.length_a   1.000
_cell.length_b   1.000
_cell.length_c   1.000
_cell.angle_alpha   90.00
_cell.angle_beta   90.00
_cell.angle_gamma   90.00
#
_symmetry.space_group_name_H-M   'P 1'
#
loop_
_entity.id
_entity.type
_entity.pdbx_description
1 polymer ?
#
loop_
_entity_poly.entity_id
_entity_poly.type
_entity_poly.pdbx_seq_one_letter_code
_entity_poly.pdbx_strand_id
1 'polypeptide(L)'
;MKKTVFLPITIAVIALGSMGFIGFAYAQYMGNVGSAGETGQNTLEEHLQLARRAIEAVEANPAAGSGTPVLDADGVIGGIIIAGAVFGGVSAALAIKG
;
A
#
# COMPACT_ATOMS: atom_id res chain seq x y z
N MET A 1 23.02 4.65 -24.65
CA MET A 1 22.93 5.42 -23.38
C MET A 1 24.31 5.49 -22.73
N LYS A 2 24.76 6.67 -22.29
CA LYS A 2 26.10 6.81 -21.66
C LYS A 2 26.09 6.12 -20.30
N LYS A 3 27.13 5.31 -19.99
CA LYS A 3 27.28 4.57 -18.72
C LYS A 3 27.12 5.45 -17.47
N THR A 4 27.41 6.75 -17.62
CA THR A 4 27.25 7.81 -16.61
C THR A 4 25.82 8.03 -16.13
N VAL A 5 24.81 7.68 -16.93
CA VAL A 5 23.38 7.80 -16.56
C VAL A 5 22.82 6.49 -16.00
N PHE A 6 23.44 5.36 -16.35
CA PHE A 6 22.97 4.05 -15.92
C PHE A 6 23.18 3.82 -14.41
N LEU A 7 24.35 4.20 -13.89
CA LEU A 7 24.68 4.05 -12.48
C LEU A 7 23.72 4.78 -11.52
N PRO A 8 23.41 6.09 -11.70
CA PRO A 8 22.48 6.79 -10.81
C PRO A 8 21.05 6.24 -10.90
N ILE A 9 20.60 5.79 -12.08
CA ILE A 9 19.28 5.16 -12.23
C ILE A 9 19.21 3.86 -11.44
N THR A 10 20.23 3.01 -11.53
CA THR A 10 20.27 1.74 -10.78
C THR A 10 20.24 1.98 -9.27
N ILE A 11 21.00 2.96 -8.78
CA ILE A 11 21.02 3.33 -7.36
C ILE A 11 19.63 3.84 -6.92
N ALA A 12 18.98 4.68 -7.72
CA ALA A 12 17.65 5.21 -7.42
C ALA A 12 16.60 4.09 -7.35
N VAL A 13 16.63 3.13 -8.29
CA VAL A 13 15.72 1.98 -8.29
C VAL A 13 15.93 1.09 -7.07
N ILE A 14 17.17 0.83 -6.68
CA ILE A 14 17.49 0.04 -5.48
C ILE A 14 17.03 0.76 -4.21
N ALA A 15 17.30 2.07 -4.10
CA ALA A 15 16.93 2.87 -2.94
C ALA A 15 15.40 3.02 -2.79
N LEU A 16 14.69 3.29 -3.88
CA LEU A 16 13.23 3.39 -3.87
C LEU A 16 12.57 2.02 -3.67
N GLY A 17 13.11 0.98 -4.30
CA GLY A 17 12.61 -0.39 -4.15
C GLY A 17 12.76 -0.93 -2.72
N SER A 18 13.86 -0.61 -2.03
CA SER A 18 14.07 -1.05 -0.65
C SER A 18 13.14 -0.36 0.36
N MET A 19 12.74 0.90 0.12
CA MET A 19 11.78 1.60 0.96
C MET A 19 10.35 1.03 0.86
N GLY A 20 9.98 0.47 -0.29
CA GLY A 20 8.68 -0.19 -0.47
C GLY A 20 8.47 -1.39 0.45
N PHE A 21 9.51 -2.19 0.69
CA PHE A 21 9.42 -3.38 1.55
C PHE A 21 9.23 -3.05 3.03
N ILE A 22 9.76 -1.90 3.49
CA ILE A 22 9.59 -1.45 4.87
C ILE A 22 8.12 -1.17 5.15
N GLY A 23 7.39 -0.57 4.19
CA GLY A 23 5.96 -0.29 4.33
C GLY A 23 5.10 -1.54 4.51
N PHE A 24 5.38 -2.62 3.77
CA PHE A 24 4.62 -3.88 3.89
C PHE A 24 4.89 -4.62 5.21
N ALA A 25 6.16 -4.71 5.61
CA ALA A 25 6.53 -5.32 6.89
C ALA A 25 5.94 -4.51 8.05
N TYR A 26 5.99 -3.18 7.97
CA TYR A 26 5.37 -2.31 8.96
C TYR A 26 3.85 -2.51 9.00
N ALA A 27 3.16 -2.52 7.85
CA ALA A 27 1.71 -2.72 7.76
C ALA A 27 1.25 -4.09 8.31
N GLN A 28 2.05 -5.15 8.16
CA GLN A 28 1.74 -6.47 8.73
C GLN A 28 1.86 -6.51 10.26
N TYR A 29 2.69 -5.65 10.85
CA TYR A 29 2.90 -5.54 12.29
C TYR A 29 2.19 -4.35 12.94
N MET A 30 1.61 -3.44 12.16
CA MET A 30 0.82 -2.30 12.65
C MET A 30 -0.40 -2.81 13.42
N GLY A 31 -0.29 -2.76 14.75
CA GLY A 31 -1.30 -3.25 15.69
C GLY A 31 -0.75 -4.20 16.75
N ASN A 32 0.44 -4.75 16.52
CA ASN A 32 1.10 -5.70 17.42
C ASN A 32 2.59 -5.37 17.65
N VAL A 33 2.88 -4.08 17.80
CA VAL A 33 4.22 -3.54 18.07
C VAL A 33 4.28 -2.86 19.42
N GLY A 34 5.32 -3.19 20.19
CA GLY A 34 5.61 -2.58 21.49
C GLY A 34 6.20 -1.18 21.36
N SER A 35 6.34 -0.49 22.48
CA SER A 35 6.87 0.89 22.51
C SER A 35 8.30 1.02 21.98
N ALA A 36 9.07 -0.08 21.96
CA ALA A 36 10.42 -0.11 21.39
C ALA A 36 10.48 -0.84 20.03
N GLY A 37 9.33 -1.11 19.41
CA GLY A 37 9.24 -1.79 18.11
C GLY A 37 9.29 -3.31 18.20
N GLU A 38 9.11 -3.90 19.40
CA GLU A 38 9.03 -5.35 19.54
C GLU A 38 7.78 -5.88 18.85
N THR A 39 7.94 -6.90 18.02
CA THR A 39 6.82 -7.58 17.37
C THR A 39 6.26 -8.67 18.28
N GLY A 40 4.94 -8.91 18.24
CA GLY A 40 4.34 -10.03 19.01
C GLY A 40 3.83 -9.69 20.41
N GLN A 41 3.52 -8.43 20.71
CA GLN A 41 3.07 -7.99 22.05
C GLN A 41 1.78 -8.66 22.55
N ASN A 42 0.79 -8.80 21.67
CA ASN A 42 -0.51 -9.38 21.96
C ASN A 42 -0.50 -10.88 21.67
N THR A 43 -1.10 -11.64 22.55
CA THR A 43 -1.41 -13.06 22.36
C THR A 43 -2.46 -13.26 21.26
N LEU A 44 -2.63 -14.50 20.79
CA LEU A 44 -3.64 -14.82 19.78
C LEU A 44 -5.07 -14.50 20.24
N GLU A 45 -5.36 -14.73 21.53
CA GLU A 45 -6.68 -14.47 22.12
C GLU A 45 -6.98 -12.97 22.19
N GLU A 46 -5.99 -12.17 22.58
CA GLU A 46 -6.13 -10.70 22.62
C GLU A 46 -6.37 -10.13 21.22
N HIS A 47 -5.71 -10.67 20.19
CA HIS A 47 -6.01 -10.31 18.79
C HIS A 47 -7.45 -10.68 18.40
N LEU A 48 -7.91 -11.87 18.79
CA LEU A 48 -9.26 -12.33 18.48
C LEU A 48 -10.32 -11.43 19.13
N GLN A 49 -10.08 -11.01 20.37
CA GLN A 49 -10.94 -10.06 21.08
C GLN A 49 -10.91 -8.67 20.45
N LEU A 50 -9.74 -8.16 20.05
CA LEU A 50 -9.62 -6.88 19.36
C LEU A 50 -10.39 -6.89 18.02
N ALA A 51 -10.25 -7.97 17.25
CA ALA A 51 -10.94 -8.14 15.98
C ALA A 51 -12.47 -8.17 16.16
N ARG A 52 -12.97 -8.88 17.18
CA ARG A 52 -14.41 -8.89 17.51
C ARG A 52 -14.92 -7.51 17.86
N ARG A 53 -14.20 -6.77 18.71
CA ARG A 53 -14.57 -5.39 19.06
C ARG A 53 -14.55 -4.45 17.86
N ALA A 54 -13.61 -4.64 16.92
CA ALA A 54 -13.56 -3.86 15.69
C ALA A 54 -14.80 -4.11 14.82
N ILE A 55 -15.25 -5.37 14.70
CA ILE A 55 -16.48 -5.73 13.99
C ILE A 55 -17.70 -5.11 14.67
N GLU A 56 -17.84 -5.30 15.99
CA GLU A 56 -18.94 -4.72 16.77
C GLU A 56 -18.99 -3.18 16.65
N ALA A 57 -17.82 -2.52 16.66
CA ALA A 57 -17.73 -1.08 16.50
C ALA A 57 -18.18 -0.60 15.11
N VAL A 58 -17.86 -1.35 14.05
CA VAL A 58 -18.31 -1.07 12.67
C VAL A 58 -19.82 -1.33 12.52
N GLU A 59 -20.33 -2.43 13.09
CA GLU A 59 -21.76 -2.74 13.09
C GLU A 59 -22.58 -1.69 13.84
N ALA A 60 -22.05 -1.19 14.97
CA ALA A 60 -22.68 -0.13 15.74
C ALA A 60 -22.54 1.25 15.08
N ASN A 61 -21.52 1.47 14.25
CA ASN A 61 -21.23 2.75 13.60
C ASN A 61 -20.97 2.57 12.10
N PRO A 62 -21.99 2.16 11.31
CA PRO A 62 -21.82 1.86 9.88
C PRO A 62 -21.36 3.07 9.05
N ALA A 63 -21.56 4.30 9.54
CA ALA A 63 -21.10 5.53 8.91
C ALA A 63 -19.64 5.90 9.23
N ALA A 64 -18.97 5.20 10.14
CA ALA A 64 -17.62 5.52 10.61
C ALA A 64 -16.49 4.84 9.82
N GLY A 65 -16.79 4.19 8.69
CA GLY A 65 -15.80 3.55 7.81
C GLY A 65 -14.74 4.55 7.30
N SER A 66 -13.54 4.08 6.94
CA SER A 66 -12.33 4.87 6.63
C SER A 66 -12.45 5.86 5.46
N GLY A 67 -13.64 6.05 4.90
CA GLY A 67 -13.89 6.95 3.78
C GLY A 67 -13.09 6.58 2.54
N THR A 68 -12.60 5.33 2.43
CA THR A 68 -11.90 4.83 1.24
C THR A 68 -12.88 3.98 0.44
N PRO A 69 -13.81 4.58 -0.31
CA PRO A 69 -14.74 3.83 -1.11
C PRO A 69 -13.98 3.03 -2.17
N VAL A 70 -14.03 1.70 -2.07
CA VAL A 70 -13.39 0.80 -3.04
C VAL A 70 -13.97 1.01 -4.45
N LEU A 71 -15.22 1.51 -4.55
CA LEU A 71 -15.96 1.69 -5.80
C LEU A 71 -16.07 3.14 -6.27
N ASP A 72 -15.44 4.11 -5.60
CA ASP A 72 -15.48 5.52 -6.02
C ASP A 72 -14.32 5.86 -6.96
N ALA A 73 -14.51 6.88 -7.79
CA ALA A 73 -13.51 7.37 -8.72
C ALA A 73 -12.31 8.04 -8.01
N ASP A 74 -12.52 8.51 -6.76
CA ASP A 74 -11.46 9.02 -5.88
C ASP A 74 -10.85 7.92 -4.99
N GLY A 75 -11.33 6.68 -5.11
CA GLY A 75 -10.87 5.52 -4.36
C GLY A 75 -9.86 4.64 -5.11
N VAL A 76 -9.60 3.45 -4.57
CA VAL A 76 -8.58 2.52 -5.10
C VAL A 76 -8.87 2.10 -6.54
N ILE A 77 -10.14 1.84 -6.90
CA ILE A 77 -10.51 1.45 -8.28
C ILE A 77 -10.34 2.62 -9.25
N GLY A 78 -10.72 3.84 -8.87
CA GLY A 78 -10.45 5.03 -9.68
C GLY A 78 -8.96 5.24 -9.92
N GLY A 79 -8.14 5.05 -8.87
CA GLY A 79 -6.68 5.06 -8.97
C GLY A 79 -6.13 4.01 -9.95
N ILE A 80 -6.65 2.77 -9.91
CA ILE A 80 -6.26 1.69 -10.83
C ILE A 80 -6.63 2.03 -12.28
N ILE A 81 -7.81 2.60 -12.52
CA ILE A 81 -8.27 2.99 -13.86
C ILE A 81 -7.38 4.12 -14.42
N ILE A 82 -7.10 5.16 -13.63
CA ILE A 82 -6.25 6.28 -14.04
C ILE A 82 -4.83 5.78 -14.32
N ALA A 83 -4.26 4.97 -13.42
CA ALA A 83 -2.94 4.38 -13.63
C ALA A 83 -2.89 3.52 -14.89
N GLY A 84 -3.89 2.65 -15.09
CA GLY A 84 -4.00 1.81 -16.29
C GLY A 84 -4.10 2.64 -17.58
N ALA A 85 -4.86 3.73 -17.57
CA ALA A 85 -5.00 4.62 -18.72
C ALA A 85 -3.71 5.39 -19.03
N VAL A 86 -3.00 5.89 -18.02
CA VAL A 86 -1.74 6.63 -18.21
C VAL A 86 -0.63 5.69 -18.70
N PHE A 87 -0.38 4.60 -17.98
CA PHE A 87 0.70 3.67 -18.34
C PHE A 87 0.37 2.89 -19.62
N GLY A 88 -0.89 2.49 -19.81
CA GLY A 88 -1.35 1.85 -21.05
C GLY A 88 -1.34 2.81 -22.25
N GLY A 89 -1.73 4.07 -22.06
CA GLY A 89 -1.68 5.09 -23.11
C GLY A 89 -0.26 5.42 -23.55
N VAL A 90 0.66 5.56 -22.60
CA VAL A 90 2.09 5.77 -22.89
C VAL A 90 2.69 4.55 -23.59
N SER A 91 2.39 3.32 -23.15
CA SER A 91 2.93 2.12 -23.79
C SER A 91 2.40 1.95 -25.21
N ALA A 92 1.10 2.18 -25.45
CA ALA A 92 0.50 2.12 -26.77
C ALA A 92 1.08 3.19 -27.72
N ALA A 93 1.26 4.42 -27.23
CA ALA A 93 1.85 5.49 -28.02
C ALA A 93 3.30 5.18 -28.43
N LEU A 94 4.08 4.58 -27.52
CA LEU A 94 5.44 4.13 -27.82
C LEU A 94 5.47 2.93 -28.77
N ALA A 95 4.51 2.00 -28.66
CA ALA A 95 4.40 0.84 -29.54
C ALA A 95 3.98 1.20 -30.97
N ILE A 96 3.14 2.22 -31.15
CA ILE A 96 2.70 2.70 -32.48
C ILE A 96 3.76 3.59 -33.13
N LYS A 97 4.56 4.29 -32.34
CA LYS A 97 5.63 5.18 -32.81
C LYS A 97 6.98 4.47 -33.00
N GLY A 98 7.12 3.24 -32.48
CA GLY A 98 8.28 2.37 -32.63
C GLY A 98 8.31 1.63 -33.95
#